data_AF-A0A5P9Q1A2-F1
#
_entry.id   AF-A0A5P9Q1A2-F1
#
_cell.length_a   1.000
_cell.length_b   1.000
_cell.length_c   1.000
_cell.angle_alpha   90.00
_cell.angle_beta   90.00
_cell.angle_gamma   90.00
#
_symmetry.space_group_name_H-M   'P 1'
#
loop_
_entity.id
_entity.type
_entity.pdbx_description
1 polymer ?
#
loop_
_entity_poly.entity_id
_entity_poly.type
_entity_poly.pdbx_seq_one_letter_code
_entity_poly.pdbx_strand_id
1 'polypeptide(L)' 'MRRSRALLDREGVEYRYVDVEADAEAEAKVRALQDGARRIPTIVFDDGTFLVEPTDEALSAHLSR' A
#
# COMPACT_ATOMS: atom_id res chain seq x y z
N MET A 1 1.15 -9.64 2.20
CA MET A 1 0.24 -8.85 1.33
C MET A 1 -1.18 -9.39 1.16
N ARG A 2 -1.47 -10.66 1.47
CA ARG A 2 -2.79 -11.27 1.18
C ARG A 2 -4.00 -10.53 1.75
N ARG A 3 -3.90 -9.99 2.97
CA ARG A 3 -5.02 -9.34 3.66
C ARG A 3 -5.46 -8.05 2.97
N SER A 4 -4.57 -7.07 2.85
CA SER A 4 -4.92 -5.77 2.22
C SER A 4 -5.38 -5.93 0.78
N ARG A 5 -4.77 -6.86 0.02
CA ARG A 5 -5.20 -7.18 -1.35
C ARG A 5 -6.61 -7.76 -1.37
N ALA A 6 -6.90 -8.75 -0.51
CA ALA A 6 -8.22 -9.35 -0.43
C ALA A 6 -9.31 -8.35 -0.01
N LEU A 7 -8.98 -7.37 0.84
CA LEU A 7 -9.89 -6.28 1.16
C LEU A 7 -10.17 -5.42 -0.07
N LEU A 8 -9.13 -4.95 -0.77
CA LEU A 8 -9.30 -4.14 -1.98
C LEU A 8 -10.11 -4.87 -3.05
N ASP A 9 -9.83 -6.15 -3.28
CA ASP A 9 -10.58 -7.00 -4.21
C ASP A 9 -12.07 -7.11 -3.79
N ARG A 10 -12.35 -7.25 -2.48
CA ARG A 10 -13.72 -7.36 -1.94
C ARG A 10 -14.50 -6.05 -2.07
N GLU A 11 -13.85 -4.92 -1.82
CA GLU A 11 -14.45 -3.59 -1.93
C GLU A 11 -14.51 -3.10 -3.39
N GLY A 12 -13.98 -3.87 -4.35
CA GLY A 12 -13.99 -3.51 -5.77
C GLY A 12 -13.08 -2.32 -6.11
N VAL A 13 -12.07 -2.07 -5.28
CA VAL A 13 -11.12 -0.97 -5.48
C VAL A 13 -10.08 -1.37 -6.51
N GLU A 14 -9.91 -0.55 -7.54
CA GLU A 14 -8.86 -0.74 -8.52
C GLU A 14 -7.50 -0.38 -7.92
N TYR A 15 -6.49 -1.23 -8.11
CA TYR A 15 -5.13 -0.97 -7.63
C TYR A 15 -4.10 -1.56 -8.58
N ARG A 16 -2.92 -0.95 -8.60
CA ARG A 16 -1.74 -1.51 -9.24
C ARG A 16 -0.93 -2.31 -8.22
N TYR A 17 -0.80 -3.61 -8.45
CA TYR A 17 0.15 -4.43 -7.70
C TYR A 17 1.59 -4.14 -8.16
N VAL A 18 2.48 -3.91 -7.21
CA VAL A 18 3.90 -3.65 -7.48
C VAL A 18 4.74 -4.59 -6.63
N ASP A 19 5.57 -5.39 -7.28
CA ASP A 19 6.56 -6.21 -6.61
C ASP A 19 7.80 -5.37 -6.30
N VAL A 20 7.90 -4.93 -5.05
CA VAL A 20 9.00 -4.08 -4.55
C VAL A 20 10.33 -4.86 -4.53
N GLU A 21 10.35 -6.18 -4.67
CA GLU A 21 11.59 -6.96 -4.80
C GLU A 21 12.13 -6.96 -6.23
N ALA A 22 11.25 -6.87 -7.22
CA ALA A 22 11.61 -6.85 -8.63
C ALA A 22 11.78 -5.45 -9.22
N ASP A 23 11.28 -4.41 -8.53
CA ASP A 23 11.26 -3.02 -8.99
C ASP A 23 12.08 -2.11 -8.06
N ALA A 24 13.27 -1.72 -8.53
CA ALA A 24 14.19 -0.87 -7.78
C ALA A 24 13.64 0.56 -7.55
N GLU A 25 12.84 1.08 -8.48
CA GLU A 25 12.21 2.40 -8.31
C GLU A 25 11.12 2.34 -7.24
N ALA A 26 10.33 1.26 -7.23
CA ALA A 26 9.36 1.01 -6.17
C ALA A 26 10.04 0.84 -4.81
N GLU A 27 11.17 0.12 -4.74
CA GLU A 27 11.94 0.01 -3.49
C GLU A 27 12.44 1.38 -3.00
N ALA A 28 13.04 2.18 -3.87
CA ALA A 28 13.50 3.51 -3.53
C ALA A 28 12.35 4.40 -3.03
N LYS A 29 11.18 4.34 -3.69
CA LYS A 29 9.98 5.07 -3.26
C LYS A 29 9.49 4.62 -1.89
N VAL A 30 9.38 3.32 -1.64
CA VAL A 30 8.97 2.78 -0.33
C VAL A 30 9.93 3.22 0.78
N ARG A 31 11.24 3.16 0.52
CA ARG A 31 12.26 3.62 1.48
C ARG A 31 12.15 5.10 1.75
N ALA A 32 11.95 5.93 0.73
CA ALA A 32 11.76 7.36 0.91
C ALA A 32 10.52 7.69 1.75
N LEU A 33 9.41 6.96 1.56
CA LEU A 33 8.18 7.13 2.33
C LEU A 33 8.31 6.68 3.79
N GLN A 34 9.23 5.78 4.09
CA GLN A 34 9.36 5.16 5.43
C GLN A 34 10.69 5.46 6.11
N ASP A 35 11.32 6.61 5.82
CA ASP A 35 12.57 7.03 6.44
C ASP A 35 13.69 5.95 6.37
N GLY A 36 13.81 5.32 5.20
CA GLY A 36 14.79 4.29 4.89
C GLY A 36 14.31 2.85 5.15
N ALA A 37 13.20 2.66 5.87
CA ALA A 37 12.63 1.34 6.10
C ALA A 37 11.93 0.76 4.86
N ARG A 38 11.71 -0.56 4.84
CA ARG A 38 11.08 -1.26 3.72
C ARG A 38 10.02 -2.24 4.22
N ARG A 39 9.01 -1.74 4.93
CA ARG A 39 7.89 -2.55 5.43
C ARG A 39 6.83 -2.72 4.35
N ILE A 40 6.29 -3.93 4.23
CA ILE A 40 5.27 -4.26 3.23
C ILE A 40 4.13 -5.07 3.87
N PRO A 41 2.86 -4.86 3.47
CA PRO A 41 2.41 -3.99 2.39
C PRO A 41 2.52 -2.49 2.70
N THR A 42 2.93 -1.70 1.71
CA THR A 42 2.73 -0.24 1.69
C THR A 42 1.69 0.07 0.62
N ILE A 43 0.67 0.84 0.98
CA ILE A 43 -0.37 1.28 0.06
C ILE A 43 -0.19 2.78 -0.10
N VAL A 44 -0.02 3.25 -1.32
CA VAL A 44 0.10 4.66 -1.66
C VAL A 44 -1.17 5.04 -2.42
N PHE A 45 -1.82 6.10 -1.97
CA PHE A 45 -3.05 6.62 -2.58
C PHE A 45 -2.74 7.76 -3.55
N ASP A 46 -3.69 8.09 -4.42
CA ASP A 46 -3.51 9.09 -5.47
C ASP A 46 -3.34 10.51 -4.92
N ASP A 47 -3.82 10.77 -3.70
CA ASP A 47 -3.62 12.02 -2.97
C ASP A 47 -2.22 12.16 -2.37
N GLY A 48 -1.36 11.15 -2.56
CA GLY A 48 0.01 11.10 -2.06
C GLY A 48 0.14 10.62 -0.62
N THR A 49 -0.96 10.36 0.08
CA THR A 49 -0.93 9.72 1.39
C THR A 49 -0.60 8.23 1.25
N PHE A 50 -0.19 7.61 2.35
CA PHE A 50 0.15 6.19 2.35
C PHE A 50 -0.11 5.53 3.70
N LEU A 51 -0.31 4.22 3.66
CA LEU A 51 -0.42 3.35 4.83
C LEU A 51 0.66 2.28 4.79
N VAL A 52 1.26 2.00 5.95
CA VAL A 52 2.28 0.97 6.13
C VAL A 52 1.69 -0.15 6.98
N GLU A 53 1.72 -1.37 6.46
CA GLU A 53 1.16 -2.58 7.09
C GLU A 53 -0.26 -2.40 7.68
N PRO A 54 -1.21 -1.76 6.95
CA PRO A 54 -2.49 -1.38 7.54
C PRO A 54 -3.33 -2.57 7.97
N THR A 55 -4.14 -2.34 9.01
CA THR A 55 -5.30 -3.18 9.34
C THR A 55 -6.42 -2.95 8.32
N ASP A 56 -7.38 -3.87 8.27
CA ASP A 56 -8.54 -3.71 7.38
C ASP A 56 -9.35 -2.47 7.74
N GLU A 57 -9.51 -2.20 9.04
CA GLU A 57 -10.19 -0.99 9.53
C GLU A 57 -9.49 0.29 9.06
N ALA A 58 -8.16 0.38 9.20
CA ALA A 58 -7.41 1.57 8.77
C ALA A 58 -7.47 1.76 7.25
N LEU A 59 -7.44 0.68 6.48
CA LEU A 59 -7.56 0.73 5.02
C LEU A 59 -8.98 1.12 4.59
N SER A 60 -10.01 0.48 5.14
CA SER A 60 -11.42 0.81 4.86
C SER A 60 -11.76 2.25 5.22
N ALA A 61 -11.29 2.74 6.38
CA ALA A 61 -11.52 4.12 6.80
C ALA A 61 -10.84 5.15 5.88
N HIS A 62 -9.77 4.76 5.17
CA HIS A 62 -9.12 5.64 4.19
C HIS A 62 -9.87 5.62 2.85
N LEU A 63 -10.37 4.46 2.42
CA LEU A 63 -11.12 4.29 1.16
C LEU A 63 -12.49 4.95 1.15
N SER A 64 -13.10 5.17 2.32
CA SER A 64 -14.44 5.77 2.46
C SER A 64 -14.45 7.30 2.51
N ARG A 65 -13.32 7.96 2.22
CA ARG A 65 -13.15 9.42 2.34
C ARG A 65 -13.30 10.14 1.02
#